data_AF-A0AAW3RCV2-F1
#
_entry.id   AF-A0AAW3RCV2-F1
#
_cell.length_a   1.000
_cell.length_b   1.000
_cell.length_c   1.000
_cell.angle_alpha   90.00
_cell.angle_beta   90.00
_cell.angle_gamma   90.00
#
_symmetry.space_group_name_H-M   'P 1'
#
loop_
_entity.id
_entity.type
_entity.pdbx_description
1 polymer ?
#
loop_
_entity_poly.entity_id
_entity_poly.type
_entity_poly.pdbx_seq_one_letter_code
_entity_poly.pdbx_strand_id
1 'polypeptide(L)'
;MVGTFITQGIMLIFVIAFAATIGNKTNVTSLNTVGDLANALAPFIGGTAANLLIGASILGGALVAALVVALAGTWGITEVLNWKHSLNEPLNRTNIGFYTMYTLAHVIGAILVLANFDLVNIAIGVEVMNALLLPIVLGFLLALEAKVLPEQYQMHGMYKWIVTLLCLLVMAFGVYMVGPTLGIW
;
A
#
# COMPACT_ATOMS: atom_id res chain seq x y z
N MET A 1 9.07 6.08 -13.60
CA MET A 1 9.24 7.43 -12.99
C MET A 1 8.01 8.30 -13.10
N VAL A 2 7.36 8.42 -14.27
CA VAL A 2 6.13 9.25 -14.42
C VAL A 2 5.04 8.89 -13.40
N GLY A 3 4.77 7.59 -13.19
CA GLY A 3 3.80 7.15 -12.18
C GLY A 3 4.15 7.56 -10.74
N THR A 4 5.44 7.55 -10.38
CA THR A 4 5.90 7.99 -9.05
C THR A 4 5.65 9.47 -8.83
N PHE A 5 5.92 10.31 -9.83
CA PHE A 5 5.65 11.75 -9.73
C PHE A 5 4.15 12.04 -9.62
N ILE A 6 3.33 11.34 -10.41
CA ILE A 6 1.86 11.51 -10.37
C ILE A 6 1.31 11.09 -9.01
N THR A 7 1.69 9.91 -8.52
CA THR A 7 1.22 9.41 -7.21
C THR A 7 1.64 10.33 -6.07
N GLN A 8 2.88 10.82 -6.07
CA GLN A 8 3.34 11.77 -5.06
C GLN A 8 2.64 13.12 -5.14
N GLY A 9 2.36 13.62 -6.36
CA GLY A 9 1.57 14.84 -6.55
C GLY A 9 0.16 14.71 -5.98
N ILE A 10 -0.51 13.59 -6.25
CA ILE A 10 -1.84 13.30 -5.70
C ILE A 10 -1.79 13.24 -4.17
N MET A 11 -0.84 12.49 -3.61
CA MET A 11 -0.64 12.38 -2.16
C MET A 11 -0.47 13.75 -1.50
N LEU A 12 0.39 14.61 -2.06
CA LEU A 12 0.64 15.95 -1.55
C LEU A 12 -0.63 16.82 -1.56
N ILE A 13 -1.39 16.79 -2.66
CA ILE A 13 -2.66 17.54 -2.76
C ILE A 13 -3.65 17.07 -1.68
N PHE A 14 -3.79 15.76 -1.49
CA PHE A 14 -4.68 15.19 -0.48
C PHE A 14 -4.26 15.59 0.94
N VAL A 15 -2.99 15.39 1.30
CA VAL A 15 -2.49 15.73 2.64
C VAL A 15 -2.68 17.22 2.94
N ILE A 16 -2.35 18.11 2.00
CA ILE A 16 -2.52 19.56 2.18
C ILE A 16 -4.01 19.92 2.31
N ALA A 17 -4.88 19.37 1.46
CA ALA A 17 -6.31 19.64 1.51
C ALA A 17 -6.92 19.22 2.85
N PHE A 18 -6.61 18.02 3.33
CA PHE A 18 -7.10 17.54 4.64
C PHE A 18 -6.49 18.31 5.80
N ALA A 19 -5.19 18.64 5.75
CA ALA A 19 -4.52 19.44 6.78
C ALA A 19 -5.12 20.85 6.88
N ALA A 20 -5.38 21.52 5.75
CA ALA A 20 -6.00 22.85 5.73
C ALA A 20 -7.45 22.82 6.25
N THR A 21 -8.15 21.72 6.01
CA THR A 21 -9.56 21.55 6.37
C THR A 21 -9.76 21.21 7.86
N ILE A 22 -8.92 20.31 8.38
CA ILE A 22 -8.99 19.83 9.77
C ILE A 22 -8.23 20.76 10.70
N GLY A 23 -7.09 21.30 10.27
CA GLY A 23 -6.27 22.20 11.07
C GLY A 23 -6.97 23.51 11.47
N ASN A 24 -8.06 23.88 10.79
CA ASN A 24 -8.86 25.07 11.09
C ASN A 24 -10.02 24.81 12.07
N LYS A 25 -10.22 23.56 12.53
CA LYS A 25 -11.26 23.20 13.51
C LYS A 25 -10.64 22.92 14.89
N THR A 26 -11.17 23.58 15.92
CA THR A 26 -10.68 23.52 17.31
C THR A 26 -10.97 22.18 18.00
N ASN A 27 -11.89 21.37 17.46
CA ASN A 27 -12.14 19.99 17.87
C ASN A 27 -11.67 19.06 16.74
N VAL A 28 -10.54 18.39 16.96
CA VAL A 28 -9.97 17.41 16.05
C VAL A 28 -10.89 16.19 16.07
N THR A 29 -11.88 16.13 15.17
CA THR A 29 -12.66 14.91 14.94
C THR A 29 -11.73 13.84 14.41
N SER A 30 -11.70 12.69 15.07
CA SER A 30 -10.95 11.51 14.65
C SER A 30 -11.41 11.05 13.27
N LEU A 31 -10.49 10.89 12.32
CA LEU A 31 -10.77 10.39 10.96
C LEU A 31 -10.75 8.87 10.95
N ASN A 32 -11.68 8.24 11.67
CA ASN A 32 -11.71 6.78 11.80
C ASN A 32 -12.59 6.13 10.75
N THR A 33 -13.35 6.90 9.98
CA THR A 33 -14.23 6.35 8.94
C THR A 33 -14.21 7.16 7.65
N VAL A 34 -14.63 6.52 6.58
CA VAL A 34 -14.87 7.18 5.28
C VAL A 34 -15.86 8.33 5.41
N GLY A 35 -16.86 8.19 6.29
CA GLY A 35 -17.81 9.24 6.61
C GLY A 35 -17.13 10.45 7.24
N ASP A 36 -16.16 10.25 8.14
CA ASP A 36 -15.40 11.34 8.76
C ASP A 36 -14.57 12.11 7.73
N LEU A 37 -13.97 11.41 6.77
CA LEU A 37 -13.24 12.04 5.66
C LEU A 37 -14.14 12.91 4.79
N ALA A 38 -15.33 12.44 4.44
CA ALA A 38 -16.29 13.22 3.67
C ALA A 38 -16.85 14.41 4.46
N ASN A 39 -17.14 14.21 5.75
CA ASN A 39 -17.59 15.28 6.64
C ASN A 39 -16.50 16.34 6.89
N ALA A 40 -15.23 15.96 6.84
CA ALA A 40 -14.12 16.90 6.87
C ALA A 40 -14.21 17.85 5.68
N LEU A 41 -14.40 17.34 4.46
CA LEU A 41 -14.47 18.14 3.22
C LEU A 41 -15.80 18.88 3.00
N ALA A 42 -16.90 18.41 3.61
CA ALA A 42 -18.24 18.98 3.50
C ALA A 42 -18.31 20.53 3.60
N PRO A 43 -17.62 21.23 4.54
CA PRO A 43 -17.66 22.70 4.64
C PRO A 43 -17.07 23.45 3.44
N PHE A 44 -16.20 22.84 2.62
CA PHE A 44 -15.57 23.53 1.48
C PHE A 44 -16.30 23.32 0.16
N ILE A 45 -16.80 22.11 -0.08
CA ILE A 45 -17.38 21.69 -1.37
C ILE A 45 -18.86 21.31 -1.29
N GLY A 46 -19.45 21.30 -0.08
CA GLY A 46 -20.82 20.88 0.19
C GLY A 46 -20.91 19.38 0.53
N GLY A 47 -21.83 19.03 1.43
CA GLY A 47 -21.93 17.66 1.98
C GLY A 47 -22.19 16.58 0.92
N THR A 48 -23.08 16.83 -0.04
CA THR A 48 -23.40 15.86 -1.10
C THR A 48 -22.23 15.65 -2.05
N ALA A 49 -21.53 16.73 -2.45
CA ALA A 49 -20.38 16.63 -3.33
C ALA A 49 -19.18 15.98 -2.63
N ALA A 50 -18.94 16.28 -1.35
CA ALA A 50 -17.89 15.65 -0.55
C ALA A 50 -18.11 14.13 -0.42
N ASN A 51 -19.33 13.71 -0.09
CA ASN A 51 -19.67 12.28 0.00
C ASN A 51 -19.48 11.57 -1.34
N LEU A 52 -19.90 12.18 -2.45
CA LEU A 52 -19.76 11.58 -3.77
C LEU A 52 -18.29 11.47 -4.20
N LEU A 53 -17.50 12.52 -4.01
CA LEU A 53 -16.08 12.54 -4.40
C LEU A 53 -15.23 11.59 -3.53
N ILE A 54 -15.41 11.62 -2.22
CA ILE A 54 -14.69 10.72 -1.30
C ILE A 54 -15.14 9.26 -1.52
N GLY A 55 -16.44 9.02 -1.67
CA GLY A 55 -16.96 7.69 -1.97
C GLY A 55 -16.42 7.14 -3.29
N ALA A 56 -16.48 7.92 -4.37
CA ALA A 56 -15.99 7.50 -5.68
C ALA A 56 -14.47 7.26 -5.69
N SER A 57 -13.69 8.12 -5.03
CA SER A 57 -12.24 7.97 -4.96
C SER A 57 -11.81 6.74 -4.16
N ILE A 58 -12.43 6.48 -3.00
CA ILE A 58 -12.13 5.31 -2.20
C ILE A 58 -12.56 4.02 -2.90
N LEU A 59 -13.74 4.01 -3.53
CA LEU A 59 -14.18 2.84 -4.31
C LEU A 59 -13.23 2.54 -5.47
N GLY A 60 -12.84 3.56 -6.24
CA GLY A 60 -11.91 3.40 -7.35
C GLY A 60 -10.53 2.91 -6.88
N GLY A 61 -9.98 3.53 -5.84
CA GLY A 61 -8.69 3.15 -5.26
C GLY A 61 -8.70 1.73 -4.67
N ALA A 62 -9.74 1.38 -3.92
CA ALA A 62 -9.89 0.05 -3.32
C ALA A 62 -10.02 -1.06 -4.38
N LEU A 63 -10.78 -0.81 -5.46
CA LEU A 63 -10.94 -1.77 -6.54
C LEU A 63 -9.61 -2.04 -7.26
N VAL A 64 -8.87 -0.98 -7.61
CA VAL A 64 -7.55 -1.13 -8.24
C VAL A 64 -6.57 -1.84 -7.30
N ALA A 65 -6.54 -1.46 -6.02
CA ALA A 65 -5.67 -2.09 -5.03
C ALA A 65 -5.99 -3.59 -4.86
N ALA A 66 -7.27 -3.96 -4.75
CA ALA A 66 -7.70 -5.34 -4.63
C ALA A 66 -7.25 -6.19 -5.84
N LEU A 67 -7.40 -5.66 -7.07
CA LEU A 67 -6.94 -6.34 -8.28
C LEU A 67 -5.42 -6.53 -8.30
N VAL A 68 -4.65 -5.46 -8.05
CA VAL A 68 -3.19 -5.52 -8.09
C VAL A 68 -2.64 -6.48 -7.03
N VAL A 69 -3.17 -6.42 -5.79
CA VAL A 69 -2.74 -7.30 -4.70
C VAL A 69 -3.10 -8.76 -4.99
N ALA A 70 -4.30 -9.04 -5.50
CA ALA A 70 -4.70 -10.41 -5.81
C ALA A 70 -3.84 -11.01 -6.93
N LEU A 71 -3.53 -10.24 -7.97
CA LEU A 71 -2.65 -10.66 -9.06
C LEU A 71 -1.22 -10.89 -8.56
N ALA A 72 -0.64 -9.92 -7.84
CA ALA A 72 0.73 -10.00 -7.33
C ALA A 72 0.90 -11.13 -6.31
N GLY A 73 -0.05 -11.28 -5.39
CA GLY A 73 -0.05 -12.34 -4.38
C GLY A 73 -0.14 -13.73 -5.01
N THR A 74 -1.00 -13.88 -6.02
CA THR A 74 -1.11 -15.15 -6.74
C THR A 74 0.17 -15.49 -7.49
N TRP A 75 0.75 -14.51 -8.20
CA TRP A 75 2.06 -14.66 -8.88
C TRP A 75 3.17 -15.08 -7.91
N GLY A 76 3.27 -14.40 -6.76
CA GLY A 76 4.29 -14.72 -5.75
C GLY A 76 4.15 -16.13 -5.18
N ILE A 77 2.92 -16.57 -4.93
CA ILE A 77 2.65 -17.92 -4.42
C ILE A 77 2.94 -18.98 -5.49
N THR A 78 2.55 -18.75 -6.76
CA THR A 78 2.80 -19.70 -7.84
C THR A 78 4.29 -19.86 -8.15
N GLU A 79 5.07 -18.78 -8.02
CA GLU A 79 6.54 -18.81 -8.18
C GLU A 79 7.20 -19.67 -7.10
N VAL A 80 6.82 -19.49 -5.83
CA VAL A 80 7.37 -20.25 -4.69
C VAL A 80 6.96 -21.73 -4.74
N LEU A 81 5.74 -22.03 -5.21
CA LEU A 81 5.24 -23.40 -5.37
C LEU A 81 5.74 -24.08 -6.66
N ASN A 82 6.53 -23.38 -7.49
CA ASN A 82 7.03 -23.86 -8.78
C ASN A 82 5.91 -24.36 -9.72
N TRP A 83 4.71 -23.78 -9.59
CA TRP A 83 3.58 -24.08 -10.46
C TRP A 83 3.76 -23.38 -11.80
N LYS A 84 3.55 -24.11 -12.90
CA LYS A 84 3.77 -23.58 -14.27
C LYS A 84 2.91 -22.35 -14.52
N HIS A 85 3.59 -21.24 -14.81
CA HIS A 85 3.03 -20.00 -15.33
C HIS A 85 2.38 -20.22 -16.69
N SER A 86 1.06 -20.03 -16.81
CA SER A 86 0.45 -19.76 -18.11
C SER A 86 -0.82 -18.92 -17.97
N LEU A 87 -0.68 -17.62 -18.25
CA LEU A 87 -1.80 -16.69 -18.46
C LEU A 87 -2.39 -16.79 -19.88
N ASN A 88 -1.80 -17.62 -20.75
CA ASN A 88 -2.13 -17.73 -22.18
C ASN A 88 -2.82 -19.06 -22.54
N GLU A 89 -3.16 -19.89 -21.55
CA GLU A 89 -3.88 -21.13 -21.77
C GLU A 89 -5.35 -21.01 -21.37
N PRO A 90 -6.28 -21.59 -22.16
CA PRO A 90 -7.70 -21.63 -21.83
C PRO A 90 -7.93 -22.31 -20.49
N LEU A 91 -9.10 -22.01 -19.90
CA LEU A 91 -9.55 -22.47 -18.59
C LEU A 91 -9.38 -23.99 -18.45
N ASN A 92 -8.25 -24.40 -17.85
CA ASN A 92 -7.89 -25.80 -17.67
C ASN A 92 -7.51 -26.04 -16.20
N ARG A 93 -7.67 -27.29 -15.76
CA ARG A 93 -7.61 -27.80 -14.39
C ARG A 93 -6.32 -27.43 -13.63
N THR A 94 -5.30 -26.98 -14.36
CA THR A 94 -3.99 -26.51 -13.90
C THR A 94 -3.98 -25.07 -13.36
N ASN A 95 -4.88 -24.19 -13.84
CA ASN A 95 -4.99 -22.78 -13.43
C ASN A 95 -6.02 -22.54 -12.31
N ILE A 96 -6.62 -23.60 -11.76
CA ILE A 96 -7.58 -23.52 -10.65
C ILE A 96 -6.94 -22.86 -9.43
N GLY A 97 -5.65 -23.08 -9.17
CA GLY A 97 -4.93 -22.44 -8.07
C GLY A 97 -4.96 -20.91 -8.14
N PHE A 98 -4.82 -20.35 -9.35
CA PHE A 98 -4.82 -18.90 -9.57
C PHE A 98 -6.19 -18.29 -9.30
N TYR A 99 -7.24 -18.86 -9.90
CA TYR A 99 -8.61 -18.39 -9.71
C TYR A 99 -9.13 -18.66 -8.29
N THR A 100 -8.70 -19.76 -7.65
CA THR A 100 -9.05 -20.07 -6.26
C THR A 100 -8.41 -19.07 -5.31
N MET A 101 -7.13 -18.72 -5.47
CA MET A 101 -6.47 -17.74 -4.62
C MET A 101 -7.05 -16.34 -4.79
N TYR A 102 -7.33 -15.94 -6.04
CA TYR A 102 -8.02 -14.68 -6.35
C TYR A 102 -9.41 -14.60 -5.68
N THR A 103 -10.20 -15.67 -5.80
CA THR A 103 -11.54 -15.75 -5.21
C THR A 103 -11.47 -15.79 -3.69
N LEU A 104 -10.51 -16.53 -3.12
CA LEU A 104 -10.31 -16.65 -1.68
C LEU A 104 -9.88 -15.31 -1.05
N ALA A 105 -9.00 -14.54 -1.71
CA ALA A 105 -8.61 -13.21 -1.26
C ALA A 105 -9.83 -12.26 -1.18
N HIS A 106 -10.72 -12.30 -2.17
CA HIS A 106 -11.96 -11.51 -2.17
C HIS A 106 -12.96 -11.98 -1.11
N VAL A 107 -13.13 -13.30 -0.95
CA VAL A 107 -14.05 -13.87 0.05
C VAL A 107 -13.57 -13.56 1.47
N ILE A 108 -12.28 -13.69 1.75
CA ILE A 108 -11.71 -13.32 3.05
C ILE A 108 -11.92 -11.82 3.30
N GLY A 109 -11.63 -10.96 2.31
CA GLY A 109 -11.89 -9.53 2.41
C GLY A 109 -13.36 -9.22 2.72
N ALA A 110 -14.31 -9.88 2.03
CA ALA A 110 -15.74 -9.71 2.27
C ALA A 110 -16.16 -10.14 3.68
N ILE A 111 -15.66 -11.27 4.17
CA ILE A 111 -15.93 -11.76 5.53
C ILE A 111 -15.40 -10.78 6.57
N LEU A 112 -14.18 -10.25 6.36
CA LEU A 112 -13.54 -9.30 7.26
C LEU A 112 -14.35 -8.00 7.41
N VAL A 113 -14.88 -7.50 6.29
CA VAL A 113 -15.76 -6.32 6.28
C VAL A 113 -17.09 -6.61 7.00
N LEU A 114 -17.71 -7.77 6.75
CA LEU A 114 -18.99 -8.14 7.37
C LEU A 114 -18.89 -8.36 8.89
N ALA A 115 -17.72 -8.75 9.38
CA ALA A 115 -17.48 -8.97 10.79
C ALA A 115 -17.36 -7.68 11.62
N ASN A 116 -17.58 -6.49 11.04
CA ASN A 116 -17.55 -5.18 11.72
C ASN A 116 -16.26 -4.94 12.51
N PHE A 117 -15.13 -5.48 12.02
CA PHE A 117 -13.83 -5.14 12.59
C PHE A 117 -13.51 -3.68 12.34
N ASP A 118 -12.69 -3.10 13.22
CA ASP A 118 -12.12 -1.78 13.00
C ASP A 118 -11.12 -1.85 11.83
N LEU A 119 -11.64 -1.55 10.64
CA LEU A 119 -10.89 -1.57 9.39
C LEU A 119 -9.71 -0.60 9.41
N VAL A 120 -9.80 0.48 10.19
CA VAL A 120 -8.70 1.44 10.32
C VAL A 120 -7.58 0.84 11.13
N ASN A 121 -7.87 0.20 12.26
CA ASN A 121 -6.84 -0.50 13.04
C ASN A 121 -6.17 -1.62 12.24
N ILE A 122 -6.92 -2.34 11.40
CA ILE A 122 -6.34 -3.35 10.50
C ILE A 122 -5.44 -2.68 9.45
N ALA A 123 -5.88 -1.57 8.85
CA ALA A 123 -5.07 -0.84 7.88
C ALA A 123 -3.76 -0.34 8.50
N ILE A 124 -3.80 0.24 9.70
CA ILE A 124 -2.61 0.64 10.47
C ILE A 124 -1.70 -0.58 10.73
N GLY A 125 -2.28 -1.71 11.14
CA GLY A 125 -1.52 -2.95 11.33
C GLY A 125 -0.81 -3.43 10.06
N VAL A 126 -1.47 -3.34 8.90
CA VAL A 126 -0.89 -3.68 7.59
C VAL A 126 0.24 -2.71 7.22
N GLU A 127 0.07 -1.41 7.50
CA GLU A 127 1.11 -0.41 7.28
C GLU A 127 2.35 -0.64 8.16
N VAL A 128 2.15 -0.96 9.43
CA VAL A 128 3.22 -1.33 10.38
C VAL A 128 3.94 -2.59 9.89
N MET A 129 3.20 -3.62 9.49
CA MET A 129 3.78 -4.83 8.92
C MET A 129 4.60 -4.51 7.65
N ASN A 130 4.06 -3.67 6.76
CA ASN A 130 4.76 -3.24 5.55
C ASN A 130 6.04 -2.47 5.89
N ALA A 131 6.02 -1.58 6.88
CA ALA A 131 7.20 -0.85 7.34
C ALA A 131 8.30 -1.77 7.89
N LEU A 132 7.93 -2.86 8.58
CA LEU A 132 8.86 -3.89 9.05
C LEU A 132 9.41 -4.78 7.92
N LEU A 133 8.63 -4.97 6.85
CA LEU A 133 9.07 -5.73 5.68
C LEU A 133 10.05 -4.93 4.80
N LEU A 134 9.98 -3.59 4.79
CA LEU A 134 10.87 -2.73 4.01
C LEU A 134 12.37 -3.02 4.25
N PRO A 135 12.86 -3.13 5.50
CA PRO A 135 14.25 -3.52 5.77
C PRO A 135 14.66 -4.85 5.16
N ILE A 136 13.77 -5.83 5.21
CA ILE A 136 14.03 -7.17 4.70
C ILE A 136 14.14 -7.12 3.17
N VAL A 137 13.15 -6.49 2.51
CA VAL A 137 13.10 -6.40 1.05
C VAL A 137 14.26 -5.56 0.50
N LEU A 138 14.48 -4.35 1.03
CA LEU A 138 15.57 -3.46 0.60
C LEU A 138 16.94 -4.07 0.90
N GLY A 139 17.09 -4.71 2.07
CA GLY A 139 18.32 -5.41 2.44
C GLY A 139 18.66 -6.52 1.45
N PHE A 140 17.69 -7.35 1.06
CA PHE A 140 17.91 -8.38 0.04
C PHE A 140 18.23 -7.79 -1.33
N LEU A 141 17.58 -6.70 -1.74
CA LEU A 141 17.87 -6.03 -3.01
C LEU A 141 19.31 -5.47 -3.04
N LEU A 142 19.76 -4.84 -1.96
CA LEU A 142 21.14 -4.35 -1.85
C LEU A 142 22.16 -5.50 -1.80
N ALA A 143 21.85 -6.60 -1.11
CA ALA A 143 22.70 -7.79 -1.08
C ALA A 143 22.79 -8.47 -2.46
N LEU A 144 21.69 -8.51 -3.21
CA LEU A 144 21.64 -9.05 -4.56
C LEU A 144 22.44 -8.18 -5.55
N GLU A 145 22.29 -6.86 -5.45
CA GLU A 145 23.12 -5.91 -6.22
C GLU A 145 24.61 -6.12 -5.96
N ALA A 146 25.01 -6.29 -4.69
CA ALA A 146 26.41 -6.44 -4.34
C ALA A 146 27.01 -7.81 -4.73
N LYS A 147 26.21 -8.88 -4.72
CA LYS A 147 26.72 -10.26 -4.85
C LYS A 147 26.46 -10.92 -6.19
N VAL A 148 25.39 -10.55 -6.89
CA VAL A 148 24.90 -11.29 -8.06
C VAL A 148 24.93 -10.47 -9.35
N LEU A 149 24.86 -9.14 -9.28
CA LEU A 149 24.85 -8.33 -10.49
C LEU A 149 26.24 -8.31 -11.18
N PRO A 150 26.30 -8.51 -12.52
CA PRO A 150 27.53 -8.32 -13.29
C PRO A 150 28.02 -6.88 -13.16
N GLU A 151 29.34 -6.66 -13.13
CA GLU A 151 29.95 -5.33 -12.90
C GLU A 151 29.32 -4.23 -13.77
N GLN A 152 29.03 -4.51 -15.03
CA GLN A 152 28.37 -3.60 -15.99
C GLN A 152 26.98 -3.04 -15.58
N TYR A 153 26.25 -3.69 -14.67
CA TYR A 153 24.95 -3.23 -14.16
C TYR A 153 24.98 -2.83 -12.68
N GLN A 154 26.12 -2.96 -12.01
CA GLN A 154 26.26 -2.55 -10.62
C GLN A 154 26.11 -1.04 -10.48
N MET A 155 25.64 -0.60 -9.32
CA MET A 155 25.61 0.81 -8.99
C MET A 155 27.05 1.27 -8.78
N HIS A 156 27.52 2.24 -9.55
CA HIS A 156 28.91 2.72 -9.45
C HIS A 156 29.03 4.05 -8.71
N GLY A 157 30.13 4.20 -7.95
CA GLY A 157 30.57 5.45 -7.37
C GLY A 157 29.56 6.11 -6.42
N MET A 158 29.40 7.42 -6.56
CA MET A 158 28.57 8.26 -5.69
C MET A 158 27.08 7.85 -5.70
N TYR A 159 26.59 7.31 -6.83
CA TYR A 159 25.21 6.85 -6.96
C TYR A 159 24.88 5.69 -6.02
N LYS A 160 25.78 4.70 -5.90
CA LYS A 160 25.63 3.58 -4.96
C LYS A 160 25.54 4.06 -3.52
N TRP A 161 26.39 5.01 -3.15
CA TRP A 161 26.44 5.53 -1.79
C TRP A 161 25.16 6.30 -1.43
N ILE A 162 24.67 7.15 -2.34
CA ILE A 162 23.42 7.88 -2.17
C ILE A 162 22.22 6.92 -2.05
N VAL A 163 22.10 5.94 -2.94
CA VAL A 163 20.99 4.97 -2.91
C VAL A 163 21.03 4.14 -1.63
N THR A 164 22.21 3.65 -1.24
CA THR A 164 22.36 2.86 0.00
C THR A 164 22.01 3.69 1.23
N LEU A 165 22.47 4.94 1.30
CA LEU A 165 22.12 5.87 2.39
C LEU A 165 20.61 6.12 2.45
N LEU A 166 19.98 6.36 1.30
CA LEU A 166 18.55 6.64 1.23
C LEU A 166 17.72 5.40 1.62
N CYS A 167 18.13 4.21 1.18
CA CYS A 167 17.53 2.96 1.65
C CYS A 167 17.71 2.80 3.17
N LEU A 168 18.91 3.05 3.72
CA LEU A 168 19.15 2.98 5.16
C LEU A 168 18.28 3.95 5.95
N LEU A 169 18.11 5.18 5.46
CA LEU A 169 17.22 6.15 6.09
C LEU A 169 15.76 5.69 6.08
N VAL A 170 15.27 5.16 4.94
CA VAL A 170 13.91 4.63 4.85
C VAL A 170 13.70 3.44 5.79
N MET A 171 14.69 2.53 5.86
CA MET A 171 14.64 1.38 6.77
C MET A 171 14.64 1.81 8.24
N ALA A 172 15.51 2.74 8.61
CA ALA A 172 15.59 3.27 9.98
C ALA A 172 14.30 3.99 10.38
N PHE A 173 13.77 4.83 9.49
CA PHE A 173 12.52 5.56 9.74
C PHE A 173 11.32 4.62 9.81
N GLY A 174 11.27 3.61 8.94
CA GLY A 174 10.23 2.58 8.95
C GLY A 174 10.17 1.85 10.29
N VAL A 175 11.32 1.38 10.80
CA VAL A 175 11.39 0.70 12.10
C VAL A 175 11.10 1.65 13.27
N TYR A 176 11.59 2.89 13.21
CA TYR A 176 11.34 3.89 14.24
C TYR A 176 9.83 4.19 14.39
N MET A 177 9.11 4.35 13.27
CA MET A 177 7.69 4.71 13.26
C MET A 177 6.78 3.60 13.83
N VAL A 178 7.26 2.36 13.91
CA VAL A 178 6.50 1.24 14.52
C VAL A 178 6.27 1.47 16.02
N GLY A 179 7.22 2.08 16.72
CA GLY A 179 7.08 2.38 18.16
C GLY A 179 5.90 3.32 18.47
N PRO A 180 5.88 4.53 17.88
CA PRO A 180 4.78 5.47 18.08
C PRO A 180 3.42 4.96 17.59
N THR A 181 3.39 4.22 16.48
CA THR A 181 2.12 3.73 15.89
C THR A 181 1.47 2.62 16.72
N LEU A 182 2.27 1.80 17.41
CA LEU A 182 1.77 0.77 18.33
C LEU A 182 1.59 1.29 19.77
N GLY A 183 1.89 2.56 20.04
CA GLY A 183 1.77 3.18 21.37
C GLY A 183 2.70 2.56 22.42
N ILE A 184 3.83 2.00 21.97
CA ILE A 184 4.78 1.30 22.85
C ILE A 184 5.58 2.30 23.69
N TRP A 185 5.74 3.54 23.21
CA TRP A 185 6.41 4.67 23.85
C TRP A 185 5.87 6.00 23.33
#